data_AF-A0A952JL15-F1
#
_entry.id   AF-A0A952JL15-F1
#
_cell.length_a   1.000
_cell.length_b   1.000
_cell.length_c   1.000
_cell.angle_alpha   90.00
_cell.angle_beta   90.00
_cell.angle_gamma   90.00
#
_symmetry.space_group_name_H-M   'P 1'
#
loop_
_entity.id
_entity.type
_entity.pdbx_description
1 polymer ?
#
loop_
_entity_poly.entity_id
_entity_poly.type
_entity_poly.pdbx_seq_one_letter_code
_entity_poly.pdbx_strand_id
1 'polypeptide(L)'
;MELEVLKKSWEDLNKRLQHTTNFNQKLIENIIASRALTTVDKIKRMYTGFYMVLSVEIVLLVAVLAGNPFDFHYNLQFLPYALLLVGIIIAFVNLRHLSTSINRLSARNRIDLYLKGIVSIYDRNKRFEKWFGVSLLAVGLLVPFSFLPQKLERMELGVALMDTFIMISISLILYIAAFKLGAFNNRHKQRLQKDLADWEELKSLANELD
;
A
#
# COMPACT_ATOMS: atom_id res chain seq x y z
N MET A 1 40.12 -47.43 26.74
CA MET A 1 38.72 -47.60 27.19
C MET A 1 38.10 -46.27 27.63
N GLU A 2 38.69 -45.51 28.57
CA GLU A 2 38.16 -44.18 28.94
C GLU A 2 38.15 -43.15 27.81
N LEU A 3 39.21 -43.13 26.98
CA LEU A 3 39.34 -42.16 25.88
C LEU A 3 38.31 -42.37 24.76
N GLU A 4 37.94 -43.63 24.49
CA GLU A 4 36.93 -43.98 23.48
C GLU A 4 35.52 -43.63 23.95
N VAL A 5 35.24 -43.82 25.25
CA VAL A 5 33.97 -43.40 25.86
C VAL A 5 33.82 -41.88 25.81
N LEU A 6 34.89 -41.13 26.08
CA LEU A 6 34.92 -39.67 26.01
C LEU A 6 34.76 -39.14 24.57
N LYS A 7 35.38 -39.81 23.59
CA LYS A 7 35.23 -39.45 22.17
C LYS A 7 33.80 -39.70 21.68
N LYS A 8 33.20 -40.81 22.12
CA LYS A 8 31.82 -41.18 21.76
C LYS A 8 30.78 -40.27 22.42
N SER A 9 31.00 -39.84 23.66
CA SER A 9 30.13 -38.87 24.33
C SER A 9 30.25 -37.47 23.72
N TRP A 10 31.46 -37.08 23.30
CA TRP A 10 31.69 -35.83 22.57
C TRP A 10 31.00 -35.82 21.19
N GLU A 11 31.07 -36.90 20.43
CA GLU A 11 30.33 -37.03 19.17
C GLU A 11 28.81 -36.99 19.36
N ASP A 12 28.28 -37.61 20.42
CA ASP A 12 26.83 -37.59 20.69
C ASP A 12 26.37 -36.19 21.13
N LEU A 13 27.16 -35.49 21.94
CA LEU A 13 26.93 -34.08 22.29
C LEU A 13 26.99 -33.17 21.06
N ASN A 14 27.98 -33.38 20.18
CA ASN A 14 28.12 -32.58 18.96
C ASN A 14 26.93 -32.82 18.00
N LYS A 15 26.47 -34.07 17.85
CA LYS A 15 25.26 -34.39 17.08
C LYS A 15 24.00 -33.75 17.67
N ARG A 16 23.84 -33.77 18.99
CA ARG A 16 22.71 -33.10 19.68
C ARG A 16 22.76 -31.59 19.49
N LEU A 17 23.95 -30.99 19.58
CA LEU A 17 24.15 -29.56 19.34
C LEU A 17 23.82 -29.20 17.89
N GLN A 18 24.38 -29.91 16.90
CA GLN A 18 24.07 -29.70 15.48
C GLN A 18 22.59 -29.89 15.14
N HIS A 19 21.94 -30.89 15.74
CA HIS A 19 20.50 -31.09 15.55
C HIS A 19 19.69 -29.96 16.19
N THR A 20 20.13 -29.43 17.33
CA THR A 20 19.49 -28.30 18.01
C THR A 20 19.68 -27.00 17.24
N THR A 21 20.88 -26.72 16.70
CA THR A 21 21.15 -25.53 15.88
C THR A 21 20.35 -25.57 14.58
N ASN A 22 20.37 -26.70 13.87
CA ASN A 22 19.59 -26.87 12.64
C ASN A 22 18.07 -26.78 12.88
N PHE A 23 17.60 -27.33 13.99
CA PHE A 23 16.20 -27.21 14.39
C PHE A 23 15.84 -25.75 14.71
N ASN A 24 16.64 -25.07 15.51
CA ASN A 24 16.44 -23.65 15.85
C ASN A 24 16.46 -22.77 14.61
N GLN A 25 17.38 -22.99 13.67
CA GLN A 25 17.45 -22.25 12.42
C GLN A 25 16.19 -22.44 11.58
N LYS A 26 15.76 -23.69 11.34
CA LYS A 26 14.50 -23.99 10.63
C LYS A 26 13.28 -23.41 11.33
N LEU A 27 13.28 -23.39 12.67
CA LEU A 27 12.20 -22.81 13.46
C LEU A 27 12.14 -21.29 13.26
N ILE A 28 13.28 -20.60 13.33
CA ILE A 28 13.35 -19.15 13.09
C ILE A 28 12.95 -18.82 11.65
N GLU A 29 13.42 -19.59 10.66
CA GLU A 29 13.03 -19.42 9.25
C GLU A 29 11.50 -19.51 9.08
N ASN A 30 10.87 -20.50 9.69
CA ASN A 30 9.42 -20.66 9.67
C ASN A 30 8.67 -19.53 10.39
N ILE A 31 9.22 -19.00 11.49
CA ILE A 31 8.66 -17.84 12.18
C ILE A 31 8.73 -16.58 11.30
N ILE A 32 9.82 -16.35 10.58
CA ILE A 32 9.94 -15.20 9.67
C ILE A 32 9.00 -15.36 8.49
N ALA A 33 8.96 -16.56 7.89
CA ALA A 33 8.06 -16.85 6.78
C ALA A 33 6.59 -16.66 7.15
N SER A 34 6.16 -17.17 8.31
CA SER A 34 4.78 -17.03 8.79
C SER A 34 4.41 -15.57 9.10
N ARG A 35 5.32 -14.78 9.67
CA ARG A 35 5.14 -13.34 9.88
C ARG A 35 5.01 -12.56 8.57
N ALA A 36 5.87 -12.86 7.60
CA ALA A 36 5.83 -12.25 6.28
C ALA A 36 4.51 -12.58 5.55
N LEU A 37 4.09 -13.85 5.55
CA LEU A 37 2.81 -14.29 4.96
C LEU A 37 1.62 -13.60 5.63
N THR A 38 1.60 -13.53 6.96
CA THR A 38 0.55 -12.84 7.71
C THR A 38 0.48 -11.36 7.35
N THR A 39 1.63 -10.70 7.18
CA THR A 39 1.70 -9.29 6.77
C THR A 39 1.17 -9.11 5.34
N VAL A 40 1.54 -10.00 4.42
CA VAL A 40 1.04 -10.00 3.04
C VAL A 40 -0.46 -10.23 3.00
N ASP A 41 -1.01 -11.14 3.79
CA ASP A 41 -2.46 -11.40 3.83
C ASP A 41 -3.24 -10.20 4.35
N LYS A 42 -2.73 -9.50 5.36
CA LYS A 42 -3.31 -8.24 5.83
C LYS A 42 -3.33 -7.19 4.72
N ILE A 43 -2.25 -7.09 3.94
CA ILE A 43 -2.16 -6.18 2.80
C ILE A 43 -3.17 -6.57 1.70
N LYS A 44 -3.28 -7.86 1.36
CA LYS A 44 -4.26 -8.34 0.37
C LYS A 44 -5.68 -7.96 0.77
N ARG A 45 -6.07 -8.18 2.03
CA ARG A 45 -7.38 -7.78 2.55
C ARG A 45 -7.62 -6.28 2.45
N MET A 46 -6.60 -5.47 2.76
CA MET A 46 -6.67 -4.02 2.62
C MET A 46 -6.88 -3.60 1.16
N TYR A 47 -6.16 -4.23 0.22
CA TYR A 47 -6.36 -3.99 -1.21
C TYR A 47 -7.77 -4.39 -1.66
N THR A 48 -8.33 -5.49 -1.15
CA THR A 48 -9.74 -5.84 -1.39
C THR A 48 -10.70 -4.73 -0.92
N GLY A 49 -10.46 -4.15 0.25
CA GLY A 49 -11.22 -3.00 0.73
C GLY A 49 -11.11 -1.80 -0.21
N PHE A 50 -9.89 -1.45 -0.63
CA PHE A 50 -9.68 -0.36 -1.58
C PHE A 50 -10.35 -0.60 -2.93
N TYR A 51 -10.40 -1.85 -3.42
CA TYR A 51 -11.16 -2.15 -4.64
C TYR A 51 -12.64 -1.84 -4.51
N MET A 52 -13.26 -2.19 -3.39
CA MET A 52 -14.68 -1.91 -3.19
C MET A 52 -14.92 -0.41 -3.20
N VAL A 53 -14.10 0.36 -2.47
CA VAL A 53 -14.20 1.83 -2.43
C VAL A 53 -14.04 2.43 -3.83
N LEU A 54 -12.97 2.08 -4.55
CA LEU A 54 -12.74 2.61 -5.91
C LEU A 54 -13.85 2.19 -6.88
N SER A 55 -14.41 0.99 -6.76
CA SER A 55 -15.51 0.54 -7.62
C SER A 55 -16.78 1.37 -7.38
N VAL A 56 -17.10 1.65 -6.12
CA VAL A 56 -18.24 2.50 -5.76
C VAL A 56 -18.01 3.93 -6.27
N GLU A 57 -16.81 4.48 -6.11
CA GLU A 57 -16.47 5.81 -6.63
C GLU A 57 -16.60 5.90 -8.15
N ILE A 58 -16.16 4.88 -8.90
CA ILE A 58 -16.34 4.83 -10.36
C ILE A 58 -17.83 4.91 -10.71
N VAL A 59 -18.68 4.10 -10.05
CA VAL A 59 -20.12 4.09 -10.30
C VAL A 59 -20.74 5.46 -10.02
N LEU A 60 -20.39 6.08 -8.90
CA LEU A 60 -20.88 7.41 -8.54
C LEU A 60 -20.44 8.48 -9.55
N LEU A 61 -19.18 8.46 -9.98
CA LEU A 61 -18.68 9.44 -10.95
C LEU A 61 -19.30 9.26 -12.33
N VAL A 62 -19.50 8.02 -12.77
CA VAL A 62 -20.23 7.75 -14.02
C VAL A 62 -21.67 8.26 -13.91
N ALA A 63 -22.34 8.08 -12.77
CA ALA A 63 -23.67 8.62 -12.53
C ALA A 63 -23.69 10.16 -12.55
N VAL A 64 -22.66 10.82 -12.01
CA VAL A 64 -22.52 12.28 -12.09
C VAL A 64 -22.35 12.75 -13.53
N LEU A 65 -21.46 12.11 -14.29
CA LEU A 65 -21.17 12.50 -15.68
C LEU A 65 -22.33 12.23 -16.63
N ALA A 66 -23.04 11.12 -16.47
CA ALA A 66 -24.15 10.73 -17.35
C ALA A 66 -25.49 11.33 -16.92
N GLY A 67 -25.74 11.43 -15.61
CA GLY A 67 -27.01 11.89 -15.05
C GLY A 67 -27.10 13.39 -14.81
N ASN A 68 -25.96 14.09 -14.79
CA ASN A 68 -25.87 15.52 -14.49
C ASN A 68 -26.70 15.95 -13.26
N PRO A 69 -26.53 15.32 -12.08
CA PRO A 69 -27.35 15.62 -10.90
C PRO A 69 -27.12 17.04 -10.35
N PHE A 70 -26.11 17.74 -10.84
CA PHE A 70 -25.72 19.08 -10.41
C PHE A 70 -26.17 20.17 -11.38
N ASP A 71 -26.94 19.83 -12.42
CA ASP A 71 -27.44 20.76 -13.44
C ASP A 71 -26.32 21.62 -14.06
N PHE A 72 -25.19 21.01 -14.39
CA PHE A 72 -24.10 21.69 -15.08
C PHE A 72 -24.53 22.10 -16.50
N HIS A 73 -24.30 23.37 -16.82
CA HIS A 73 -24.66 23.97 -18.10
C HIS A 73 -23.47 23.97 -19.08
N TYR A 74 -22.24 23.99 -18.57
CA TYR A 74 -21.02 24.07 -19.37
C TYR A 74 -20.21 22.78 -19.26
N ASN A 75 -19.72 22.26 -20.39
CA ASN A 75 -18.87 21.06 -20.44
C ASN A 75 -17.62 21.17 -19.54
N LEU A 76 -17.08 22.37 -19.36
CA LEU A 76 -15.95 22.65 -18.47
C LEU A 76 -16.23 22.29 -17.00
N GLN A 77 -17.48 22.31 -16.55
CA GLN A 77 -17.86 21.97 -15.18
C GLN A 77 -17.73 20.45 -14.90
N PHE A 78 -17.80 19.62 -15.93
CA PHE A 78 -17.58 18.16 -15.82
C PHE A 78 -16.11 17.76 -15.79
N LEU A 79 -15.20 18.66 -16.22
CA LEU A 79 -13.78 18.39 -16.35
C LEU A 79 -13.11 17.87 -15.06
N PRO A 80 -13.38 18.42 -13.85
CA PRO A 80 -12.80 17.92 -12.61
C PRO A 80 -13.21 16.46 -12.33
N TYR A 81 -14.46 16.12 -12.61
CA TYR A 81 -15.01 14.77 -12.39
C TYR A 81 -14.48 13.77 -13.41
N ALA A 82 -14.34 14.18 -14.67
CA ALA A 82 -13.72 13.35 -15.70
C ALA A 82 -12.25 13.05 -15.39
N LEU A 83 -11.48 14.07 -14.95
CA LEU A 83 -10.09 13.89 -14.52
C LEU A 83 -9.99 12.96 -13.30
N LEU A 84 -10.89 13.11 -12.33
CA LEU A 84 -10.97 12.24 -11.16
C LEU A 84 -11.26 10.79 -11.57
N LEU A 85 -12.22 10.58 -12.46
CA LEU A 85 -12.58 9.26 -12.97
C LEU A 85 -11.39 8.57 -13.65
N VAL A 86 -10.65 9.29 -14.49
CA VAL A 86 -9.42 8.76 -15.12
C VAL A 86 -8.39 8.38 -14.06
N GLY A 87 -8.17 9.24 -13.06
CA GLY A 87 -7.25 8.96 -11.95
C GLY A 87 -7.64 7.70 -11.17
N ILE A 88 -8.93 7.53 -10.88
CA ILE A 88 -9.46 6.36 -10.18
C ILE A 88 -9.33 5.09 -11.04
N ILE A 89 -9.60 5.16 -12.35
CA ILE A 89 -9.40 4.01 -13.26
C ILE A 89 -7.93 3.58 -13.26
N ILE A 90 -6.99 4.53 -13.35
CA ILE A 90 -5.56 4.23 -13.29
C ILE A 90 -5.20 3.59 -11.94
N ALA A 91 -5.70 4.12 -10.82
CA ALA A 91 -5.47 3.55 -9.50
C ALA A 91 -6.03 2.12 -9.38
N PHE A 92 -7.23 1.89 -9.93
CA PHE A 92 -7.88 0.59 -9.95
C PHE A 92 -7.08 -0.45 -10.75
N VAL A 93 -6.61 -0.09 -11.96
CA VAL A 93 -5.78 -0.94 -12.81
C VAL A 93 -4.44 -1.25 -12.14
N ASN A 94 -3.80 -0.23 -11.56
CA ASN A 94 -2.54 -0.40 -10.84
C ASN A 94 -2.71 -1.35 -9.65
N LEU A 95 -3.79 -1.19 -8.87
CA LEU A 95 -4.10 -2.10 -7.77
C LEU A 95 -4.28 -3.53 -8.27
N ARG A 96 -4.97 -3.75 -9.42
CA ARG A 96 -5.10 -5.07 -10.09
C ARG A 96 -3.77 -5.67 -10.47
N HIS A 97 -2.90 -4.87 -11.05
CA HIS A 97 -1.56 -5.33 -11.37
C HIS A 97 -0.77 -5.72 -10.11
N LEU A 98 -0.93 -4.96 -9.02
CA LEU A 98 -0.28 -5.22 -7.74
C LEU A 98 -0.76 -6.52 -7.10
N SER A 99 -2.07 -6.71 -7.00
CA SER A 99 -2.69 -7.90 -6.39
C SER A 99 -2.34 -9.17 -7.16
N THR A 100 -2.40 -9.11 -8.50
CA THR A 100 -2.00 -10.25 -9.35
C THR A 100 -0.52 -10.57 -9.24
N SER A 101 0.35 -9.56 -9.16
CA SER A 101 1.80 -9.76 -8.98
C SER A 101 2.13 -10.41 -7.63
N ILE A 102 1.47 -10.00 -6.54
CA ILE A 102 1.63 -10.63 -5.23
C ILE A 102 1.12 -12.06 -5.24
N ASN A 103 0.01 -12.36 -5.92
CA ASN A 103 -0.53 -13.71 -6.01
C ASN A 103 0.32 -14.67 -6.87
N ARG A 104 1.11 -14.15 -7.82
CA ARG A 104 2.06 -14.95 -8.61
C ARG A 104 3.32 -15.34 -7.84
N LEU A 105 3.67 -14.59 -6.80
CA LEU A 105 4.80 -14.91 -5.94
C LEU A 105 4.43 -16.07 -5.00
N SER A 106 5.23 -17.13 -5.02
CA SER A 106 5.05 -18.29 -4.14
C SER A 106 6.18 -18.36 -3.11
N ALA A 107 5.82 -18.38 -1.82
CA ALA A 107 6.77 -18.52 -0.72
C ALA A 107 7.33 -19.95 -0.58
N ARG A 108 6.79 -20.95 -1.31
CA ARG A 108 7.04 -22.38 -1.04
C ARG A 108 8.49 -22.82 -1.25
N ASN A 109 9.26 -22.17 -2.12
CA ASN A 109 10.60 -22.66 -2.47
C ASN A 109 11.74 -21.68 -2.20
N ARG A 110 11.48 -20.36 -2.15
CA ARG A 110 12.51 -19.31 -1.89
C ARG A 110 11.91 -18.08 -1.21
N ILE A 111 12.01 -18.05 0.12
CA ILE A 111 11.51 -16.94 0.97
C ILE A 111 12.24 -15.64 0.66
N ASP A 112 13.53 -15.68 0.30
CA ASP A 112 14.31 -14.48 -0.04
C ASP A 112 13.77 -13.77 -1.30
N LEU A 113 13.50 -14.53 -2.37
CA LEU A 113 12.93 -14.03 -3.61
C LEU A 113 11.49 -13.55 -3.41
N TYR A 114 10.73 -14.22 -2.53
CA TYR A 114 9.38 -13.81 -2.17
C TYR A 114 9.38 -12.45 -1.47
N LEU A 115 10.21 -12.27 -0.43
CA LEU A 115 10.34 -11.01 0.31
C LEU A 115 10.89 -9.88 -0.59
N LYS A 116 11.96 -10.13 -1.34
CA LYS A 116 12.53 -9.15 -2.29
C LYS A 116 11.51 -8.75 -3.36
N GLY A 117 10.76 -9.71 -3.88
CA GLY A 117 9.68 -9.49 -4.83
C GLY A 117 8.61 -8.55 -4.27
N ILE A 118 8.10 -8.84 -3.07
CA ILE A 118 7.06 -8.01 -2.43
C ILE A 118 7.58 -6.60 -2.12
N VAL A 119 8.79 -6.46 -1.60
CA VAL A 119 9.38 -5.14 -1.30
C VAL A 119 9.52 -4.31 -2.57
N SER A 120 9.98 -4.91 -3.68
CA SER A 120 10.12 -4.21 -4.97
C SER A 120 8.79 -3.75 -5.56
N ILE A 121 7.76 -4.61 -5.47
CA ILE A 121 6.39 -4.32 -5.88
C ILE A 121 5.85 -3.12 -5.09
N TYR A 122 6.15 -3.07 -3.79
CA TYR A 122 5.72 -2.01 -2.91
C TYR A 122 6.43 -0.67 -3.19
N ASP A 123 7.73 -0.71 -3.49
CA ASP A 123 8.48 0.50 -3.87
C ASP A 123 7.97 1.13 -5.17
N ARG A 124 7.60 0.29 -6.15
CA ARG A 124 7.00 0.77 -7.39
C ARG A 124 5.65 1.43 -7.16
N ASN A 125 4.85 0.90 -6.22
CA ASN A 125 3.52 1.44 -5.88
C ASN A 125 3.57 2.79 -5.15
N LYS A 126 4.60 3.04 -4.34
CA LYS A 126 4.74 4.32 -3.59
C LYS A 126 4.77 5.55 -4.49
N ARG A 127 5.34 5.43 -5.69
CA ARG A 127 5.35 6.53 -6.68
C ARG A 127 3.93 6.82 -7.16
N PHE A 128 3.11 5.79 -7.41
CA PHE A 128 1.71 5.95 -7.82
C PHE A 128 0.86 6.57 -6.72
N GLU A 129 1.07 6.20 -5.46
CA GLU A 129 0.34 6.76 -4.32
C GLU A 129 0.54 8.28 -4.19
N LYS A 130 1.77 8.77 -4.41
CA LYS A 130 2.06 10.21 -4.45
C LYS A 130 1.35 10.91 -5.60
N TRP A 131 1.40 10.35 -6.80
CA TRP A 131 0.72 10.92 -7.98
C TRP A 131 -0.79 10.93 -7.79
N PHE A 132 -1.35 9.87 -7.22
CA PHE A 132 -2.77 9.79 -6.87
C PHE A 132 -3.17 10.86 -5.84
N GLY A 133 -2.38 11.03 -4.78
CA GLY A 133 -2.59 12.09 -3.78
C GLY A 133 -2.57 13.50 -4.38
N VAL A 134 -1.62 13.80 -5.28
CA VAL A 134 -1.57 15.09 -5.99
C VAL A 134 -2.77 15.27 -6.91
N SER A 135 -3.21 14.21 -7.61
CA SER A 135 -4.39 14.28 -8.48
C SER A 135 -5.68 14.53 -7.69
N LEU A 136 -5.83 13.92 -6.50
CA LEU A 136 -6.96 14.19 -5.60
C LEU A 136 -6.96 15.63 -5.10
N LEU A 137 -5.79 16.17 -4.76
CA LEU A 137 -5.66 17.58 -4.36
C LEU A 137 -6.06 18.50 -5.51
N ALA A 138 -5.57 18.24 -6.73
CA ALA A 138 -5.91 19.05 -7.91
C ALA A 138 -7.43 19.03 -8.17
N VAL A 139 -8.08 17.87 -8.09
CA VAL A 139 -9.53 17.77 -8.24
C VAL A 139 -10.26 18.49 -7.10
N GLY A 140 -9.80 18.33 -5.84
CA GLY A 140 -10.38 19.00 -4.68
C GLY A 140 -10.33 20.54 -4.75
N LEU A 141 -9.39 21.08 -5.53
CA LEU A 141 -9.33 22.51 -5.86
C LEU A 141 -10.24 22.87 -7.05
N LEU A 142 -10.32 22.02 -8.07
CA LEU A 142 -11.06 22.28 -9.30
C LEU A 142 -12.59 22.12 -9.16
N VAL A 143 -13.07 21.23 -8.29
CA VAL A 143 -14.51 21.00 -8.07
C VAL A 143 -15.22 22.25 -7.53
N PRO A 144 -14.72 22.99 -6.53
CA PRO A 144 -15.34 24.25 -6.14
C PRO A 144 -15.48 25.25 -7.29
N PHE A 145 -14.50 25.29 -8.21
CA PHE A 145 -14.57 26.15 -9.40
C PHE A 145 -15.63 25.71 -10.40
N SER A 146 -15.96 24.41 -10.52
CA SER A 146 -17.03 23.98 -11.42
C SER A 146 -18.40 24.51 -11.02
N PHE A 147 -18.61 24.81 -9.73
CA PHE A 147 -19.86 25.41 -9.23
C PHE A 147 -19.86 26.94 -9.28
N LEU A 148 -18.72 27.59 -9.55
CA LEU A 148 -18.61 29.04 -9.57
C LEU A 148 -19.63 29.73 -10.50
N PRO A 149 -19.89 29.26 -11.74
CA PRO A 149 -20.86 29.90 -12.63
C PRO A 149 -22.27 29.92 -12.03
N GLN A 150 -22.73 28.80 -11.48
CA GLN A 150 -24.04 28.71 -10.82
C GLN A 150 -24.13 29.59 -9.58
N LYS A 151 -23.02 29.75 -8.82
CA LYS A 151 -22.99 30.63 -7.66
C LYS A 151 -23.07 32.11 -8.06
N LEU A 152 -22.39 32.50 -9.14
CA LEU A 152 -22.44 33.87 -9.67
C LEU A 152 -23.83 34.26 -10.19
N GLU A 153 -24.64 33.29 -10.63
CA GLU A 153 -26.03 33.53 -11.04
C GLU A 153 -26.98 33.75 -9.85
N ARG A 154 -26.65 33.21 -8.67
CA ARG A 154 -27.53 33.23 -7.48
C ARG A 154 -27.06 34.18 -6.38
N MET A 155 -25.80 34.60 -6.41
CA MET A 155 -25.16 35.36 -5.35
C MET A 155 -24.31 36.49 -5.93
N GLU A 156 -24.09 37.54 -5.14
CA GLU A 156 -23.12 38.57 -5.47
C GLU A 156 -21.71 37.98 -5.58
N LEU A 157 -20.90 38.54 -6.49
CA LEU A 157 -19.58 38.04 -6.84
C LEU A 157 -18.67 37.83 -5.62
N GLY A 158 -18.68 38.75 -4.66
CA GLY A 158 -17.88 38.64 -3.45
C GLY A 158 -18.28 37.46 -2.56
N VAL A 159 -19.59 37.22 -2.41
CA VAL A 159 -20.12 36.11 -1.61
C VAL A 159 -19.82 34.77 -2.28
N ALA A 160 -20.02 34.67 -3.60
CA ALA A 160 -19.73 33.47 -4.38
C ALA A 160 -18.24 33.08 -4.33
N LEU A 161 -17.33 34.07 -4.41
CA LEU A 161 -15.90 33.84 -4.28
C LEU A 161 -15.51 33.39 -2.88
N MET A 162 -16.07 34.04 -1.84
CA MET A 162 -15.80 33.68 -0.45
C MET A 162 -16.25 32.25 -0.14
N ASP A 163 -17.45 31.86 -0.58
CA ASP A 163 -17.96 30.49 -0.38
C ASP A 163 -17.10 29.44 -1.11
N THR A 164 -16.66 29.75 -2.34
CA THR A 164 -15.72 28.89 -3.08
C THR A 164 -14.38 28.76 -2.36
N PHE A 165 -13.87 29.85 -1.80
CA PHE A 165 -12.62 29.84 -1.02
C PHE A 165 -12.74 29.02 0.26
N ILE A 166 -13.90 29.05 0.93
CA ILE A 166 -14.17 28.20 2.11
C ILE A 166 -14.11 26.73 1.71
N MET A 167 -14.76 26.33 0.61
CA MET A 167 -14.72 24.94 0.12
C MET A 167 -13.30 24.49 -0.22
N ILE A 168 -12.52 25.34 -0.90
CA ILE A 168 -11.10 25.07 -1.21
C ILE A 168 -10.29 24.89 0.09
N SER A 169 -10.53 25.77 1.07
CA SER A 169 -9.84 25.74 2.36
C SER A 169 -10.13 24.45 3.13
N ILE A 170 -11.37 23.98 3.12
CA ILE A 170 -11.77 22.69 3.71
C ILE A 170 -11.03 21.53 3.03
N SER A 171 -11.00 21.48 1.70
CA SER A 171 -10.25 20.46 0.94
C SER A 171 -8.77 20.46 1.32
N LEU A 172 -8.16 21.64 1.46
CA LEU A 172 -6.75 21.77 1.84
C LEU A 172 -6.48 21.28 3.27
N ILE A 173 -7.35 21.65 4.23
CA ILE A 173 -7.24 21.20 5.62
C ILE A 173 -7.35 19.68 5.71
N LEU A 174 -8.30 19.07 5.00
CA LEU A 174 -8.47 17.62 4.95
C LEU A 174 -7.23 16.94 4.36
N TYR A 175 -6.65 17.49 3.29
CA TYR A 175 -5.42 16.98 2.72
C TYR A 175 -4.24 17.04 3.70
N ILE A 176 -4.04 18.18 4.39
CA ILE A 176 -3.00 18.35 5.40
C ILE A 176 -3.22 17.39 6.58
N ALA A 177 -4.46 17.21 7.02
CA ALA A 177 -4.82 16.28 8.08
C ALA A 177 -4.50 14.83 7.67
N ALA A 178 -4.88 14.41 6.46
CA ALA A 178 -4.54 13.10 5.93
C ALA A 178 -3.02 12.87 5.85
N PHE A 179 -2.27 13.89 5.45
CA PHE A 179 -0.81 13.84 5.44
C PHE A 179 -0.22 13.71 6.85
N LYS A 180 -0.68 14.54 7.81
CA LYS A 180 -0.22 14.50 9.22
C LYS A 180 -0.57 13.20 9.93
N LEU A 181 -1.75 12.64 9.67
CA LEU A 181 -2.18 11.35 10.24
C LEU A 181 -1.39 10.16 9.67
N GLY A 182 -0.51 10.41 8.70
CA GLY A 182 0.34 9.38 8.14
C GLY A 182 -0.43 8.41 7.26
N ALA A 183 -1.47 8.87 6.56
CA ALA A 183 -2.15 8.08 5.53
C ALA A 183 -1.16 7.58 4.46
N PHE A 184 -0.03 8.29 4.26
CA PHE A 184 1.07 7.93 3.36
C PHE A 184 2.27 7.24 4.05
N ASN A 185 2.12 6.83 5.32
CA ASN A 185 3.22 6.29 6.12
C ASN A 185 3.27 4.77 6.04
N ASN A 186 4.34 4.24 5.44
CA ASN A 186 4.44 2.82 5.05
C ASN A 186 4.90 1.89 6.17
N ARG A 187 4.10 1.80 7.24
CA ARG A 187 4.34 0.91 8.39
C ARG A 187 4.48 -0.56 7.97
N HIS A 188 3.72 -1.00 6.96
CA HIS A 188 3.79 -2.38 6.44
C HIS A 188 5.07 -2.67 5.66
N LYS A 189 5.57 -1.70 4.88
CA LYS A 189 6.87 -1.84 4.21
C LYS A 189 8.00 -1.96 5.20
N GLN A 190 8.01 -1.12 6.22
CA GLN A 190 9.06 -1.13 7.25
C GLN A 190 9.12 -2.48 7.96
N ARG A 191 7.97 -3.09 8.24
CA ARG A 191 7.91 -4.47 8.79
C ARG A 191 8.49 -5.50 7.82
N LEU A 192 8.13 -5.46 6.55
CA LEU A 192 8.66 -6.39 5.55
C LEU A 192 10.17 -6.20 5.28
N GLN A 193 10.66 -4.96 5.35
CA GLN A 193 12.10 -4.68 5.26
C GLN A 193 12.86 -5.19 6.48
N LYS A 194 12.26 -5.07 7.67
CA LYS A 194 12.81 -5.67 8.88
C LYS A 194 12.84 -7.20 8.77
N ASP A 195 11.74 -7.82 8.36
CA ASP A 195 11.66 -9.28 8.19
C ASP A 195 12.70 -9.79 7.15
N LEU A 196 13.03 -8.99 6.13
CA LEU A 196 14.08 -9.29 5.16
C LEU A 196 15.49 -9.10 5.73
N ALA A 197 15.72 -8.07 6.54
CA ALA A 197 17.00 -7.86 7.23
C ALA A 197 17.28 -8.99 8.25
N ASP A 198 16.27 -9.35 9.05
CA ASP A 198 16.34 -10.46 10.01
C ASP A 198 16.67 -11.79 9.28
N TRP A 199 16.15 -11.99 8.06
CA TRP A 199 16.46 -13.15 7.22
C TRP A 199 17.89 -13.16 6.68
N GLU A 200 18.40 -12.01 6.22
CA GLU A 200 19.77 -11.89 5.72
C GLU A 200 20.81 -12.08 6.84
N GLU A 201 20.52 -11.60 8.05
CA GLU A 201 21.34 -11.81 9.26
C GLU A 201 21.41 -13.29 9.67
N LEU A 202 20.29 -14.01 9.63
CA LEU A 202 20.29 -15.45 9.91
C LEU A 202 21.10 -16.24 8.89
N LYS A 203 21.06 -15.81 7.63
CA LYS A 203 21.84 -16.44 6.57
C LYS A 203 23.34 -16.19 6.75
N SER A 204 23.75 -15.00 7.19
CA SER A 204 25.16 -14.73 7.48
C SER A 204 25.65 -15.53 8.69
N LEU A 205 24.86 -15.59 9.77
CA LEU A 205 25.21 -16.38 10.95
C LEU A 205 25.30 -17.88 10.65
N ALA A 206 24.41 -18.41 9.80
CA ALA A 206 24.47 -19.79 9.37
C ALA A 206 25.74 -20.09 8.53
N ASN A 207 26.13 -19.17 7.65
CA ASN A 207 27.35 -19.30 6.85
C ASN A 207 28.64 -19.14 7.67
N GLU A 208 28.58 -18.54 8.86
CA GLU A 208 29.72 -18.42 9.78
C GLU A 208 29.87 -19.65 10.71
N LEU A 209 28.82 -20.48 10.81
CA LEU A 209 28.77 -21.69 11.64
C LEU A 209 29.10 -22.98 10.87
N ASP A 210 29.14 -22.92 9.53
CA ASP A 210 29.60 -23.98 8.61
C ASP A 210 31.10 -23.82 8.30
#